data_AF-A0A9P5YW12-F1
#
_entry.id   AF-A0A9P5YW12-F1
#
_cell.length_a   1.000
_cell.length_b   1.000
_cell.length_c   1.000
_cell.angle_alpha   90.00
_cell.angle_beta   90.00
_cell.angle_gamma   90.00
#
_symmetry.space_group_name_H-M   'P 1'
#
loop_
_entity.id
_entity.type
_entity.pdbx_description
1 polymer ?
#
loop_
_entity_poly.entity_id
_entity_poly.type
_entity_poly.pdbx_seq_one_letter_code
_entity_poly.pdbx_strand_id
1 'polypeptide(L)'
;MDAFKENSSLEETLQTIDGSIESYQKAVGDLMSSIMTLKARRNSLAPVSRLPAEILGIIFSLVQTREVNPNGKREGTPLQWLNVTYVCQYWRNVALDFPSLWVDLPVQSRRMVKLLLERSK
;
A
#
# COMPACT_ATOMS: atom_id res chain seq x y z
N MET A 1 12.73 -54.36 -3.83
CA MET A 1 11.36 -54.03 -4.29
C MET A 1 10.69 -53.01 -3.36
N ASP A 2 11.12 -52.89 -2.10
CA ASP A 2 10.50 -52.01 -1.10
C ASP A 2 10.84 -50.52 -1.25
N ALA A 3 12.08 -50.17 -1.61
CA ALA A 3 12.50 -48.77 -1.80
C ALA A 3 11.72 -48.02 -2.91
N PHE A 4 11.25 -48.73 -3.94
CA PHE A 4 10.48 -48.13 -5.03
C PHE A 4 9.03 -47.84 -4.62
N LYS A 5 8.45 -48.69 -3.75
CA LYS A 5 7.11 -48.47 -3.18
C LYS A 5 7.12 -47.34 -2.16
N GLU A 6 8.19 -47.24 -1.37
CA GLU A 6 8.37 -46.18 -0.38
C GLU A 6 8.55 -44.81 -1.07
N ASN A 7 9.32 -44.74 -2.16
CA ASN A 7 9.46 -43.50 -2.93
C ASN A 7 8.14 -43.06 -3.59
N SER A 8 7.36 -44.01 -4.12
CA SER A 8 6.01 -43.74 -4.66
C SER A 8 5.03 -43.27 -3.58
N SER A 9 5.12 -43.80 -2.36
CA SER A 9 4.29 -43.38 -1.23
C SER A 9 4.66 -41.98 -0.71
N LEU A 10 5.95 -41.63 -0.76
CA LEU A 10 6.43 -40.29 -0.39
C LEU A 10 6.00 -39.24 -1.41
N GLU A 11 6.08 -39.53 -2.71
CA GLU A 11 5.61 -38.63 -3.77
C GLU A 11 4.11 -38.34 -3.66
N GLU A 12 3.29 -39.36 -3.39
CA GLU A 12 1.85 -39.18 -3.17
C GLU A 12 1.54 -38.33 -1.92
N THR A 13 2.33 -38.53 -0.85
CA THR A 13 2.21 -37.74 0.38
C THR A 13 2.57 -36.27 0.12
N LEU A 14 3.67 -36.00 -0.60
CA LEU A 14 4.09 -34.64 -0.96
C LEU A 14 3.04 -33.94 -1.82
N GLN A 15 2.52 -34.64 -2.84
CA GLN A 15 1.49 -34.07 -3.71
C GLN A 15 0.20 -33.74 -2.95
N THR A 16 -0.16 -34.56 -1.95
CA THR A 16 -1.30 -34.27 -1.07
C THR A 16 -1.07 -33.04 -0.19
N ILE A 17 0.15 -32.87 0.33
CA ILE A 17 0.53 -31.72 1.14
C ILE A 17 0.52 -30.44 0.30
N ASP A 18 1.10 -30.46 -0.90
CA ASP A 18 1.15 -29.31 -1.80
C ASP A 18 -0.27 -28.85 -2.20
N GLY A 19 -1.15 -29.79 -2.54
CA GLY A 19 -2.56 -29.47 -2.82
C GLY A 19 -3.28 -28.86 -1.61
N SER A 20 -2.95 -29.30 -0.39
CA SER A 20 -3.48 -28.71 0.83
C SER A 20 -2.95 -27.28 1.05
N ILE A 21 -1.66 -27.03 0.80
CA ILE A 21 -1.04 -25.71 0.89
C ILE A 21 -1.72 -24.74 -0.08
N GLU A 22 -1.89 -25.13 -1.34
CA GLU A 22 -2.55 -24.30 -2.35
C GLU A 22 -4.00 -23.94 -1.95
N SER A 23 -4.74 -24.92 -1.42
CA SER A 23 -6.10 -24.70 -0.94
C SER A 23 -6.15 -23.69 0.22
N TYR A 24 -5.26 -23.83 1.21
CA TYR A 24 -5.19 -22.89 2.34
C TYR A 24 -4.73 -21.50 1.90
N GLN A 25 -3.76 -21.41 0.99
CA GLN A 25 -3.31 -20.13 0.44
C GLN A 25 -4.44 -19.39 -0.28
N LYS A 26 -5.25 -20.11 -1.06
CA LYS A 26 -6.45 -19.56 -1.70
C LYS A 26 -7.45 -19.04 -0.67
N ALA A 27 -7.78 -19.85 0.33
CA ALA A 27 -8.72 -19.47 1.39
C ALA A 27 -8.26 -18.23 2.17
N VAL A 28 -6.96 -18.13 2.47
CA VAL A 28 -6.36 -16.94 3.10
C VAL A 28 -6.47 -15.73 2.17
N GLY A 29 -6.18 -15.89 0.87
CA GLY A 29 -6.34 -14.83 -0.13
C GLY A 29 -7.77 -14.27 -0.18
N ASP A 30 -8.76 -15.17 -0.24
CA ASP A 30 -10.18 -14.81 -0.29
C ASP A 30 -10.64 -14.09 0.99
N LEU A 31 -10.20 -14.58 2.15
CA LEU A 31 -10.51 -13.96 3.44
C LEU A 31 -9.84 -12.57 3.57
N MET A 32 -8.59 -12.44 3.14
CA MET A 32 -7.87 -11.17 3.12
C MET A 32 -8.57 -10.13 2.21
N SER A 33 -9.05 -10.55 1.04
CA SER A 33 -9.85 -9.71 0.15
C SER A 33 -11.15 -9.22 0.82
N SER A 34 -11.84 -10.13 1.52
CA SER A 34 -13.05 -9.80 2.28
C SER A 34 -12.77 -8.79 3.40
N ILE A 35 -11.68 -8.98 4.15
CA ILE A 35 -11.23 -8.05 5.20
C ILE A 35 -10.90 -6.67 4.60
N MET A 36 -10.20 -6.63 3.46
CA MET A 36 -9.87 -5.37 2.78
C MET A 36 -11.12 -4.61 2.35
N THR A 37 -12.11 -5.32 1.81
CA THR A 37 -13.42 -4.74 1.42
C THR A 37 -14.15 -4.15 2.63
N LEU A 38 -14.20 -4.88 3.75
CA LEU A 38 -14.84 -4.40 4.98
C LEU A 38 -14.11 -3.20 5.58
N LYS A 39 -12.77 -3.21 5.58
CA LYS A 39 -11.96 -2.06 6.01
C LYS A 39 -12.21 -0.83 5.14
N ALA A 40 -12.28 -1.00 3.81
CA ALA A 40 -12.59 0.09 2.89
C ALA A 40 -13.97 0.69 3.18
N ARG A 41 -15.00 -0.15 3.37
CA ARG A 41 -16.36 0.28 3.74
C ARG A 41 -16.39 0.98 5.10
N ARG A 42 -15.67 0.47 6.10
CA ARG A 42 -15.57 1.14 7.41
C ARG A 42 -14.90 2.51 7.27
N ASN A 43 -13.83 2.60 6.49
CA ASN A 43 -13.11 3.85 6.28
C ASN A 43 -13.94 4.87 5.52
N SER A 44 -14.80 4.49 4.58
CA SER A 44 -15.69 5.43 3.88
C SER A 44 -16.77 6.03 4.79
N LEU A 45 -17.11 5.37 5.90
CA LEU A 45 -18.02 5.91 6.92
C LEU A 45 -17.33 6.87 7.90
N ALA A 46 -15.99 6.93 7.91
CA ALA A 46 -15.27 7.83 8.79
C ALA A 46 -15.56 9.30 8.40
N PRO A 47 -15.76 10.22 9.37
CA PRO A 47 -16.08 11.62 9.07
C PRO A 47 -15.11 12.29 8.10
N VAL A 48 -13.81 12.00 8.23
CA VAL A 48 -12.76 12.55 7.37
C VAL A 48 -12.81 12.04 5.93
N SER A 49 -13.32 10.83 5.69
CA SER A 49 -13.45 10.26 4.34
C SER A 49 -14.65 10.81 3.57
N ARG A 50 -15.52 11.57 4.23
CA ARG A 50 -16.65 12.28 3.59
C ARG A 50 -16.25 13.66 3.07
N LEU A 51 -15.02 14.10 3.33
CA LEU A 51 -14.50 15.33 2.76
C LEU A 51 -14.30 15.16 1.24
N PRO A 52 -14.58 16.21 0.44
CA PRO A 52 -14.21 16.23 -0.96
C PRO A 52 -12.71 15.99 -1.14
N ALA A 53 -12.32 15.40 -2.28
CA ALA A 53 -10.93 15.09 -2.60
C ALA A 53 -10.05 16.35 -2.56
N GLU A 54 -10.61 17.50 -2.93
CA GLU A 54 -9.95 18.80 -2.94
C GLU A 54 -9.55 19.25 -1.54
N ILE A 55 -10.44 19.06 -0.56
CA ILE A 55 -10.17 19.43 0.82
C ILE A 55 -9.10 18.51 1.42
N LEU A 56 -9.16 17.21 1.11
CA LEU A 56 -8.13 16.25 1.50
C LEU A 56 -6.77 16.58 0.87
N GLY A 57 -6.74 16.95 -0.41
CA GLY A 57 -5.51 17.39 -1.10
C GLY A 57 -4.88 18.63 -0.46
N ILE A 58 -5.70 19.59 -0.02
CA ILE A 58 -5.24 20.77 0.75
C ILE A 58 -4.66 20.32 2.09
N ILE A 59 -5.35 19.45 2.82
CA ILE A 59 -4.85 18.90 4.10
C ILE A 59 -3.50 18.19 3.90
N PHE A 60 -3.36 17.36 2.88
CA PHE A 60 -2.11 16.65 2.58
C PHE A 60 -0.98 17.62 2.24
N SER A 61 -1.29 18.71 1.53
CA SER A 61 -0.31 19.77 1.24
C SER A 61 0.19 20.42 2.52
N LEU A 62 -0.71 20.71 3.48
CA LEU A 62 -0.34 21.25 4.78
C LEU A 62 0.53 20.28 5.60
N VAL A 63 0.26 18.97 5.51
CA VAL A 63 1.09 17.94 6.15
C VAL A 63 2.51 17.95 5.54
N GLN A 64 2.62 18.06 4.21
CA GLN A 64 3.91 18.15 3.53
C GLN A 64 4.68 19.43 3.89
N THR A 65 4.03 20.59 3.91
CA THR A 65 4.68 21.87 4.24
C THR A 65 5.15 21.93 5.69
N ARG A 66 4.43 21.27 6.63
CA ARG A 66 4.83 21.19 8.04
C ARG A 66 6.14 20.45 8.27
N GLU A 67 6.62 19.66 7.33
CA GLU A 67 7.96 19.07 7.41
C GLU A 67 9.07 20.10 7.17
N VAL A 68 8.76 21.31 6.69
CA VAL A 68 9.75 22.34 6.37
C VAL A 68 9.77 23.40 7.48
N ASN A 69 10.91 23.53 8.17
CA ASN A 69 11.12 24.58 9.17
C ASN A 69 11.12 25.98 8.56
N PRO A 70 10.94 27.03 9.39
CA PRO A 70 11.12 28.43 8.98
C PRO A 70 12.47 28.73 8.32
N ASN A 71 13.50 27.94 8.62
CA ASN A 71 14.84 28.04 8.04
C ASN A 71 15.02 27.24 6.73
N GLY A 72 13.94 26.72 6.14
CA GLY A 72 13.96 25.91 4.91
C GLY A 72 14.53 24.49 5.08
N LYS A 73 14.90 24.09 6.31
CA LYS A 73 15.38 22.74 6.60
C LYS A 73 14.21 21.81 6.88
N ARG A 74 14.25 20.60 6.32
CA ARG A 74 13.22 19.60 6.63
C ARG A 74 13.45 19.05 8.04
N GLU A 75 12.47 19.21 8.94
CA GLU A 75 12.45 18.57 10.24
C GLU A 75 11.83 17.17 10.10
N GLY A 76 12.53 16.15 10.60
CA GLY A 76 12.09 14.75 10.53
C GLY A 76 12.79 13.90 9.47
N THR A 77 12.34 12.66 9.32
CA THR A 77 12.83 11.77 8.25
C THR A 77 12.31 12.27 6.91
N PRO A 78 13.08 12.22 5.82
CA PRO A 78 12.56 12.58 4.50
C PRO A 78 11.26 11.82 4.21
N LEU A 79 10.21 12.54 3.80
CA LEU A 79 8.96 11.97 3.26
C LEU A 79 7.97 11.39 4.30
N GLN A 80 7.93 11.85 5.55
CA GLN A 80 6.89 11.40 6.51
C GLN A 80 5.47 11.76 6.04
N TRP A 81 5.30 12.81 5.25
CA TRP A 81 4.01 13.20 4.70
C TRP A 81 3.43 12.09 3.83
N LEU A 82 4.25 11.21 3.24
CA LEU A 82 3.78 10.02 2.51
C LEU A 82 3.00 9.06 3.40
N ASN A 83 3.07 9.18 4.73
CA ASN A 83 2.25 8.40 5.66
C ASN A 83 0.74 8.54 5.36
N VAL A 84 0.29 9.67 4.80
CA VAL A 84 -1.11 9.84 4.36
C VAL A 84 -1.51 8.81 3.30
N THR A 85 -0.57 8.36 2.45
CA THR A 85 -0.81 7.35 1.40
C THR A 85 -0.91 5.92 1.94
N TYR A 86 -0.59 5.71 3.22
CA TYR A 86 -0.68 4.40 3.89
C TYR A 86 -1.93 4.26 4.78
N VAL A 87 -2.70 5.34 4.99
CA VAL A 87 -3.90 5.32 5.85
C VAL A 87 -5.00 4.44 5.27
N CYS A 88 -5.42 4.72 4.03
CA CYS A 88 -6.38 3.89 3.31
C CYS A 88 -6.25 4.07 1.79
N GLN A 89 -6.92 3.20 1.02
CA GLN A 89 -6.93 3.27 -0.44
C GLN A 89 -7.48 4.60 -0.97
N TYR A 90 -8.52 5.15 -0.33
CA TYR A 90 -9.08 6.45 -0.74
C TYR A 90 -8.07 7.58 -0.59
N TRP A 91 -7.41 7.69 0.57
CA TRP A 91 -6.39 8.72 0.80
C TRP A 91 -5.20 8.59 -0.13
N ARG A 92 -4.80 7.35 -0.44
CA ARG A 92 -3.77 7.09 -1.45
C ARG A 92 -4.19 7.61 -2.82
N ASN A 93 -5.40 7.30 -3.27
CA ASN A 93 -5.90 7.77 -4.57
C ASN A 93 -5.94 9.30 -4.61
N VAL A 94 -6.52 9.94 -3.59
CA VAL A 94 -6.54 11.41 -3.50
C VAL A 94 -5.13 11.99 -3.53
N ALA A 95 -4.18 11.47 -2.74
CA ALA A 95 -2.82 11.97 -2.75
C ALA A 95 -2.14 11.79 -4.11
N LEU A 96 -2.38 10.67 -4.80
CA LEU A 96 -1.86 10.40 -6.14
C LEU A 96 -2.46 11.33 -7.22
N ASP A 97 -3.72 11.72 -7.06
CA ASP A 97 -4.44 12.61 -7.97
C ASP A 97 -4.16 14.11 -7.73
N PHE A 98 -3.29 14.44 -6.77
CA PHE A 98 -2.87 15.80 -6.44
C PHE A 98 -1.40 16.05 -6.84
N PRO A 99 -1.11 16.48 -8.08
CA PRO A 99 0.26 16.69 -8.59
C PRO A 99 1.14 17.59 -7.72
N SER A 100 0.55 18.61 -7.09
CA SER A 100 1.27 19.55 -6.23
C SER A 100 2.01 18.88 -5.06
N LEU A 101 1.55 17.72 -4.61
CA LEU A 101 2.21 16.94 -3.54
C LEU A 101 3.51 16.27 -4.02
N TRP A 102 3.74 16.17 -5.32
CA TRP A 102 4.82 15.38 -5.89
C TRP A 102 5.99 16.24 -6.43
N VAL A 103 5.91 17.57 -6.31
CA VAL A 103 6.93 18.47 -6.87
C VAL A 103 8.24 18.45 -6.08
N ASP A 104 8.16 18.33 -4.75
CA ASP A 104 9.31 18.52 -3.84
C ASP A 104 9.72 17.23 -3.08
N LEU A 105 9.83 16.09 -3.77
CA LEU A 105 10.39 14.87 -3.14
C LEU A 105 11.93 14.83 -3.25
N PRO A 106 12.69 14.74 -2.14
CA PRO A 106 14.11 14.43 -2.16
C PRO A 106 14.29 13.06 -2.79
N VAL A 107 14.77 13.08 -4.03
CA VAL A 107 14.94 11.90 -4.85
C VAL A 107 16.11 11.08 -4.32
N GLN A 108 15.83 9.95 -3.67
CA GLN A 108 16.86 8.94 -3.34
C GLN A 108 16.65 7.60 -4.08
N SER A 109 15.52 7.43 -4.79
CA SER A 109 15.17 6.16 -5.44
C SER A 109 14.73 6.36 -6.89
N ARG A 110 15.35 5.61 -7.82
CA ARG A 110 14.98 5.60 -9.25
C ARG A 110 13.51 5.24 -9.50
N ARG A 111 12.94 4.36 -8.67
CA ARG A 111 11.53 4.00 -8.73
C ARG A 111 10.64 5.21 -8.37
N MET A 112 11.07 5.99 -7.38
CA MET A 112 10.36 7.22 -6.99
C MET A 112 10.46 8.28 -8.09
N VAL A 113 11.63 8.44 -8.74
CA VAL A 113 11.78 9.34 -9.91
C VAL A 113 10.80 9.03 -11.02
N LYS A 114 10.70 7.76 -11.40
CA LYS A 114 9.80 7.35 -12.47
C LYS A 114 8.34 7.69 -12.11
N LEU A 115 7.93 7.35 -10.89
CA LEU A 115 6.59 7.69 -10.39
C LEU A 115 6.36 9.20 -10.36
N LEU A 116 7.35 9.99 -9.93
CA LEU A 116 7.29 11.45 -9.91
C LEU A 116 7.10 12.08 -11.29
N LEU A 117 7.93 11.66 -12.24
CA LEU A 117 7.88 12.15 -13.62
C LEU A 117 6.56 11.80 -14.31
N GLU A 118 5.97 10.65 -13.98
CA GLU A 118 4.65 10.28 -14.47
C GLU A 118 3.52 11.13 -13.88
N ARG A 119 3.73 11.89 -12.79
CA ARG A 119 2.67 12.57 -12.02
C ARG A 119 2.81 14.10 -11.91
N SER A 120 3.94 14.69 -12.30
CA SER A 120 4.21 16.14 -12.21
C SER A 120 3.80 16.95 -13.46
N LYS A 121 2.80 16.50 -14.23
CA LYS A 121 2.32 17.26 -15.41
C LYS A 121 1.17 18.20 -15.06
#